data_AF-A0A1Y2V197-F1
#
_entry.id   AF-A0A1Y2V197-F1
#
_cell.length_a   1.000
_cell.length_b   1.000
_cell.length_c   1.000
_cell.angle_alpha   90.00
_cell.angle_beta   90.00
_cell.angle_gamma   90.00
#
_symmetry.space_group_name_H-M   'P 1'
#
loop_
_entity.id
_entity.type
_entity.pdbx_description
1 polymer ?
#
loop_
_entity_poly.entity_id
_entity_poly.type
_entity_poly.pdbx_seq_one_letter_code
_entity_poly.pdbx_strand_id
1 'polypeptide(L)'
;MASIFELPEDLIATLIENFPCRDAQIRALVTLLYPRAAPCRNLIIHGTEATGKSAVTARLLQALSSSAISDSESLLNYAIVKSAECVTARHLFERTVGSVGDALHGEERGAVGRCETLAALTVELTKMLKYDQRHDTDWRFVLVFDGIDRQRDAPPTLLPALARLSEIIPNLTTIFILTAPSPSLLRVSSTPQLYFPPYTKSEYVTILSRPPYLPPPLPNTTAQETADLWTRFAAAVHDALAKPASRTLPGLARACAALWPRFTAPVAAGTHRAREFTKLLVASRAYFQDESVLEPGITLASTAKGSTPAEREARNKSTKDLATLLPPTARLLLIAAYLASHNAPRHDQTIFSTWHSGRRRRGGGGISQHGAKRSKHRKIARKLLGPSAFVLERMVAIYAATRREWVSGDNGEDQVNVTVDGDVGMAIATLASLRLLVRVGGAGGAGDTMDRGGKWRVGVGWEVIRGVGRSMGVEVEEWLVE
;
A
#
# COMPACT_ATOMS: atom_id res chain seq x y z
N MET A 1 -21.45 -48.94 13.90
CA MET A 1 -20.38 -48.07 14.43
C MET A 1 -20.58 -46.71 13.79
N ALA A 2 -21.20 -45.77 14.50
CA ALA A 2 -21.30 -44.39 14.00
C ALA A 2 -19.89 -43.80 13.91
N SER A 3 -19.56 -43.11 12.82
CA SER A 3 -18.25 -42.49 12.63
C SER A 3 -18.04 -41.43 13.70
N ILE A 4 -16.97 -41.56 14.48
CA ILE A 4 -16.58 -40.59 15.53
C ILE A 4 -16.28 -39.20 14.92
N PHE A 5 -16.01 -39.16 13.60
CA PHE A 5 -15.76 -37.95 12.83
C PHE A 5 -16.86 -37.77 11.79
N GLU A 6 -17.61 -36.68 11.91
CA GLU A 6 -18.59 -36.26 10.91
C GLU A 6 -18.19 -34.87 10.40
N LEU A 7 -18.13 -34.70 9.09
CA LEU A 7 -17.91 -33.41 8.45
C LEU A 7 -19.20 -33.01 7.72
N PRO A 8 -19.64 -31.74 7.81
CA PRO A 8 -20.81 -31.28 7.08
C PRO A 8 -20.47 -31.11 5.59
N GLU A 9 -20.59 -32.18 4.81
CA GLU A 9 -20.19 -32.21 3.40
C GLU A 9 -21.00 -31.24 2.53
N ASP A 10 -22.29 -31.09 2.79
CA ASP A 10 -23.16 -30.16 2.06
C ASP A 10 -22.72 -28.70 2.26
N LEU A 11 -22.33 -28.35 3.48
CA LEU A 11 -21.81 -27.02 3.81
C LEU A 11 -20.45 -26.78 3.14
N ILE A 12 -19.59 -27.81 3.09
CA ILE A 12 -18.31 -27.72 2.38
C ILE A 12 -18.55 -27.49 0.88
N ALA A 13 -19.49 -28.20 0.26
CA ALA A 13 -19.81 -28.06 -1.16
C ALA A 13 -20.30 -26.63 -1.49
N THR A 14 -21.21 -26.08 -0.70
CA THR A 14 -21.70 -24.69 -0.90
C THR A 14 -20.60 -23.64 -0.71
N LEU A 15 -19.67 -23.84 0.23
CA LEU A 15 -18.54 -22.93 0.40
C LEU A 15 -17.53 -23.01 -0.75
N ILE A 16 -17.28 -24.21 -1.28
CA ILE A 16 -16.40 -24.42 -2.45
C ILE A 16 -16.99 -23.74 -3.70
N GLU A 17 -18.31 -23.76 -3.85
CA GLU A 17 -18.98 -23.05 -4.94
C GLU A 17 -18.77 -21.53 -4.85
N ASN A 18 -18.92 -20.97 -3.65
CA ASN A 18 -18.72 -19.54 -3.37
C ASN A 18 -17.25 -19.10 -3.45
N PHE A 19 -16.32 -19.95 -3.02
CA PHE A 19 -14.88 -19.69 -3.01
C PHE A 19 -14.11 -20.75 -3.80
N PRO A 20 -14.13 -20.66 -5.15
CA PRO A 20 -13.39 -21.60 -5.97
C PRO A 20 -11.89 -21.52 -5.70
N CYS A 21 -11.20 -22.64 -5.98
CA CYS A 21 -9.74 -22.77 -5.85
C CYS A 21 -9.25 -22.70 -4.38
N ARG A 22 -10.14 -22.96 -3.42
CA ARG A 22 -9.84 -22.98 -1.97
C ARG A 22 -10.32 -24.26 -1.29
N ASP A 23 -10.54 -25.31 -2.06
CA ASP A 23 -11.07 -26.61 -1.63
C ASP A 23 -10.27 -27.21 -0.46
N ALA A 24 -8.94 -27.27 -0.61
CA ALA A 24 -8.06 -27.81 0.42
C ALA A 24 -8.08 -26.97 1.70
N GLN A 25 -8.08 -25.64 1.57
CA GLN A 25 -8.12 -24.73 2.72
C GLN A 25 -9.46 -24.78 3.44
N ILE A 26 -10.57 -24.85 2.71
CA ILE A 26 -11.92 -24.95 3.29
C ILE A 26 -12.05 -26.27 4.06
N ARG A 27 -11.66 -27.39 3.46
CA ARG A 27 -11.70 -28.70 4.13
C ARG A 27 -10.85 -28.71 5.39
N ALA A 28 -9.60 -28.22 5.31
CA ALA A 28 -8.72 -28.12 6.47
C ALA A 28 -9.29 -27.21 7.57
N LEU A 29 -9.85 -26.06 7.19
CA LEU A 29 -10.47 -25.11 8.13
C LEU A 29 -11.67 -25.74 8.84
N VAL A 30 -12.53 -26.47 8.11
CA VAL A 30 -13.69 -27.17 8.70
C VAL A 30 -13.23 -28.26 9.66
N THR A 31 -12.24 -29.08 9.28
CA THR A 31 -11.70 -30.14 10.15
C THR A 31 -11.12 -29.59 11.46
N LEU A 32 -10.50 -28.41 11.42
CA LEU A 32 -9.83 -27.79 12.57
C LEU A 32 -10.77 -26.98 13.47
N LEU A 33 -12.01 -26.69 13.03
CA LEU A 33 -12.97 -25.85 13.76
C LEU A 33 -14.25 -26.59 14.16
N TYR A 34 -14.68 -27.60 13.40
CA TYR A 34 -15.92 -28.29 13.68
C TYR A 34 -15.82 -29.10 14.99
N PRO A 35 -16.75 -28.95 15.95
CA PRO A 35 -16.61 -29.58 17.28
C PRO A 35 -16.51 -31.11 17.25
N ARG A 36 -17.24 -31.76 16.33
CA ARG A 36 -17.22 -33.23 16.12
C ARG A 36 -16.13 -33.70 15.14
N ALA A 37 -15.18 -32.82 14.80
CA ALA A 37 -14.02 -33.17 13.98
C ALA A 37 -12.76 -33.25 14.86
N ALA A 38 -11.67 -32.57 14.47
CA ALA A 38 -10.42 -32.49 15.22
C ALA A 38 -10.12 -31.03 15.58
N PRO A 39 -10.92 -30.41 16.49
CA PRO A 39 -10.81 -29.00 16.79
C PRO A 39 -9.47 -28.65 17.43
N CYS A 40 -8.90 -27.53 17.04
CA CYS A 40 -7.65 -26.99 17.61
C CYS A 40 -7.91 -25.84 18.58
N ARG A 41 -6.98 -25.61 19.52
CA ARG A 41 -7.07 -24.49 20.48
C ARG A 41 -6.62 -23.16 19.88
N ASN A 42 -5.54 -23.21 19.10
CA ASN A 42 -4.99 -22.05 18.40
C ASN A 42 -4.82 -22.40 16.94
N LEU A 43 -5.14 -21.48 16.03
CA LEU A 43 -4.96 -21.64 14.59
C LEU A 43 -4.31 -20.40 14.00
N ILE A 44 -3.27 -20.59 13.21
CA ILE A 44 -2.64 -19.51 12.43
C ILE A 44 -3.09 -19.66 10.98
N ILE A 45 -3.82 -18.68 10.45
CA ILE A 45 -4.16 -18.61 9.04
C ILE A 45 -3.26 -17.55 8.41
N HIS A 46 -2.45 -17.93 7.42
CA HIS A 46 -1.50 -16.99 6.84
C HIS A 46 -1.43 -17.03 5.31
N GLY A 47 -0.96 -15.94 4.72
CA GLY A 47 -0.81 -15.79 3.28
C GLY A 47 -0.87 -14.32 2.87
N THR A 48 -0.44 -14.00 1.65
CA THR A 48 -0.41 -12.61 1.16
C THR A 48 -1.77 -11.93 1.19
N GLU A 49 -1.81 -10.61 1.04
CA GLU A 49 -3.08 -9.88 0.93
C GLU A 49 -3.94 -10.41 -0.23
N ALA A 50 -5.27 -10.28 -0.10
CA ALA A 50 -6.24 -10.67 -1.13
C ALA A 50 -6.27 -12.16 -1.54
N THR A 51 -5.86 -13.09 -0.67
CA THR A 51 -5.95 -14.54 -0.90
C THR A 51 -7.28 -15.18 -0.48
N GLY A 52 -8.21 -14.40 0.10
CA GLY A 52 -9.52 -14.87 0.54
C GLY A 52 -9.60 -15.34 2.00
N LYS A 53 -8.51 -15.28 2.77
CA LYS A 53 -8.43 -15.74 4.19
C LYS A 53 -9.61 -15.29 5.04
N SER A 54 -9.81 -13.97 5.15
CA SER A 54 -10.84 -13.37 6.00
C SER A 54 -12.26 -13.67 5.50
N ALA A 55 -12.48 -13.67 4.18
CA ALA A 55 -13.78 -13.94 3.58
C ALA A 55 -14.20 -15.42 3.74
N VAL A 56 -13.28 -16.36 3.49
CA VAL A 56 -13.51 -17.80 3.67
C VAL A 56 -13.77 -18.11 5.16
N THR A 57 -12.96 -17.56 6.06
CA THR A 57 -13.11 -17.79 7.51
C THR A 57 -14.44 -17.24 8.02
N ALA A 58 -14.79 -16.00 7.65
CA ALA A 58 -16.05 -15.39 8.06
C ALA A 58 -17.28 -16.16 7.55
N ARG A 59 -17.27 -16.54 6.26
CA ARG A 59 -18.41 -17.27 5.67
C ARG A 59 -18.53 -18.68 6.22
N LEU A 60 -17.42 -19.37 6.49
CA LEU A 60 -17.44 -20.67 7.15
C LEU A 60 -18.05 -20.57 8.54
N LEU A 61 -17.58 -19.65 9.37
CA LEU A 61 -18.07 -19.49 10.74
C LEU A 61 -19.56 -19.14 10.77
N GLN A 62 -20.00 -18.26 9.86
CA GLN A 62 -21.42 -17.95 9.69
C GLN A 62 -22.24 -19.18 9.30
N ALA A 63 -21.74 -19.99 8.37
CA ALA A 63 -22.43 -21.21 7.94
C ALA A 63 -22.54 -22.21 9.09
N LEU A 64 -21.44 -22.46 9.82
CA LEU A 64 -21.38 -23.39 10.95
C LEU A 64 -22.25 -22.95 12.15
N SER A 65 -22.37 -21.64 12.40
CA SER A 65 -23.26 -21.15 13.46
C SER A 65 -24.74 -21.27 13.06
N SER A 66 -25.05 -21.12 11.77
CA SER A 66 -26.44 -21.17 11.25
C SER A 66 -26.97 -22.58 11.00
N SER A 67 -26.11 -23.56 10.76
CA SER A 67 -26.53 -24.94 10.48
C SER A 67 -27.11 -25.68 11.70
N ALA A 68 -27.01 -25.10 12.89
CA ALA A 68 -27.51 -25.69 14.13
C ALA A 68 -28.98 -25.34 14.46
N ILE A 69 -29.70 -24.62 13.58
CA ILE A 69 -31.01 -24.03 13.90
C ILE A 69 -32.17 -25.07 13.96
N SER A 70 -31.95 -26.33 13.58
CA SER A 70 -33.04 -27.33 13.48
C SER A 70 -33.15 -28.31 14.67
N ASP A 71 -33.18 -27.81 15.92
CA ASP A 71 -33.63 -28.50 17.16
C ASP A 71 -32.61 -28.65 18.32
N SER A 72 -31.45 -27.98 18.30
CA SER A 72 -30.54 -27.94 19.47
C SER A 72 -29.73 -26.65 19.50
N GLU A 73 -29.26 -26.22 20.68
CA GLU A 73 -28.42 -25.03 20.84
C GLU A 73 -27.24 -25.01 19.85
N SER A 74 -26.82 -23.81 19.40
CA SER A 74 -25.73 -23.68 18.45
C SER A 74 -24.42 -24.25 19.03
N LEU A 75 -23.97 -25.38 18.47
CA LEU A 75 -22.72 -26.05 18.87
C LEU A 75 -21.48 -25.14 18.74
N LEU A 76 -21.55 -24.12 17.87
CA LEU A 76 -20.45 -23.19 17.62
C LEU A 76 -20.94 -21.74 17.56
N ASN A 77 -20.42 -20.92 18.47
CA ASN A 77 -20.54 -19.46 18.41
C ASN A 77 -19.19 -18.84 18.03
N TYR A 78 -19.21 -17.65 17.44
CA TYR A 78 -17.98 -16.99 17.02
C TYR A 78 -18.04 -15.48 17.14
N ALA A 79 -16.87 -14.86 17.25
CA ALA A 79 -16.70 -13.42 17.14
C ALA A 79 -15.49 -13.10 16.25
N ILE A 80 -15.65 -12.13 15.34
CA ILE A 80 -14.59 -11.68 14.44
C ILE A 80 -14.20 -10.25 14.80
N VAL A 81 -12.97 -10.09 15.27
CA VAL A 81 -12.39 -8.80 15.64
C VAL A 81 -11.40 -8.38 14.57
N LYS A 82 -11.72 -7.30 13.86
CA LYS A 82 -10.81 -6.69 12.88
C LYS A 82 -9.73 -5.90 13.60
N SER A 83 -8.54 -6.48 13.67
CA SER A 83 -7.42 -5.93 14.43
C SER A 83 -6.87 -4.66 13.78
N ALA A 84 -6.97 -4.53 12.46
CA ALA A 84 -6.57 -3.32 11.73
C ALA A 84 -7.39 -2.07 12.10
N GLU A 85 -8.62 -2.24 12.57
CA GLU A 85 -9.47 -1.12 13.05
C GLU A 85 -9.12 -0.73 14.51
N CYS A 86 -8.39 -1.59 15.22
CA CYS A 86 -8.01 -1.39 16.62
C CYS A 86 -6.63 -0.73 16.71
N VAL A 87 -6.60 0.59 16.92
CA VAL A 87 -5.34 1.35 16.98
C VAL A 87 -4.45 0.92 18.15
N THR A 88 -5.05 0.79 19.34
CA THR A 88 -4.35 0.45 20.60
C THR A 88 -4.72 -0.95 21.09
N ALA A 89 -3.88 -1.56 21.93
CA ALA A 89 -4.20 -2.83 22.59
C ALA A 89 -5.48 -2.74 23.44
N ARG A 90 -5.72 -1.61 24.11
CA ARG A 90 -6.97 -1.34 24.85
C ARG A 90 -8.19 -1.43 23.93
N HIS A 91 -8.17 -0.77 22.78
CA HIS A 91 -9.28 -0.84 21.83
C HIS A 91 -9.54 -2.26 21.35
N LEU A 92 -8.48 -3.04 21.12
CA LEU A 92 -8.60 -4.45 20.77
C LEU A 92 -9.31 -5.24 21.87
N PHE A 93 -8.94 -5.03 23.13
CA PHE A 93 -9.53 -5.74 24.27
C PHE A 93 -11.00 -5.38 24.49
N GLU A 94 -11.33 -4.09 24.56
CA GLU A 94 -12.71 -3.62 24.74
C GLU A 94 -13.61 -4.11 23.59
N ARG A 95 -13.11 -4.06 22.35
CA ARG A 95 -13.85 -4.55 21.18
C ARG A 95 -14.02 -6.07 21.19
N THR A 96 -13.01 -6.81 21.67
CA THR A 96 -13.12 -8.26 21.84
C THR A 96 -14.21 -8.63 22.84
N VAL A 97 -14.22 -7.98 24.00
CA VAL A 97 -15.27 -8.22 25.03
C VAL A 97 -16.65 -7.86 24.49
N GLY A 98 -16.79 -6.72 23.79
CA GLY A 98 -18.04 -6.32 23.16
C GLY A 98 -18.52 -7.36 22.14
N SER A 99 -17.68 -7.71 21.15
CA SER A 99 -18.06 -8.67 20.11
C SER A 99 -18.35 -10.09 20.64
N VAL A 100 -17.67 -10.52 21.70
CA VAL A 100 -17.99 -11.79 22.38
C VAL A 100 -19.32 -11.70 23.12
N GLY A 101 -19.60 -10.57 23.78
CA GLY A 101 -20.88 -10.31 24.42
C GLY A 101 -22.05 -10.34 23.43
N ASP A 102 -21.91 -9.62 22.31
CA ASP A 102 -22.93 -9.55 21.25
C ASP A 102 -23.22 -10.95 20.67
N ALA A 103 -22.17 -11.77 20.48
CA ALA A 103 -22.30 -13.12 19.95
C ALA A 103 -22.96 -14.12 20.93
N LEU A 104 -22.97 -13.83 22.23
CA LEU A 104 -23.53 -14.72 23.26
C LEU A 104 -24.92 -14.33 23.72
N HIS A 105 -25.20 -13.03 23.86
CA HIS A 105 -26.43 -12.51 24.47
C HIS A 105 -27.20 -11.52 23.59
N GLY A 106 -26.76 -11.28 22.35
CA GLY A 106 -27.36 -10.28 21.47
C GLY A 106 -27.31 -8.87 22.06
N GLU A 107 -28.31 -8.05 21.77
CA GLU A 107 -28.40 -6.64 22.20
C GLU A 107 -28.79 -6.46 23.68
N GLU A 108 -29.12 -7.53 24.40
CA GLU A 108 -29.71 -7.46 25.76
C GLU A 108 -28.69 -7.21 26.89
N ARG A 109 -27.40 -6.99 26.57
CA ARG A 109 -26.37 -6.79 27.59
C ARG A 109 -26.11 -5.31 27.90
N GLY A 110 -26.16 -5.01 29.21
CA GLY A 110 -25.69 -3.75 29.78
C GLY A 110 -24.20 -3.48 29.55
N ALA A 111 -23.83 -2.20 29.69
CA ALA A 111 -22.54 -1.61 29.33
C ALA A 111 -21.32 -2.56 29.42
N VAL A 112 -20.60 -2.67 28.29
CA VAL A 112 -19.31 -3.37 28.17
C VAL A 112 -18.37 -2.92 29.31
N GLY A 113 -17.92 -3.86 30.13
CA GLY A 113 -16.97 -3.58 31.20
C GLY A 113 -15.67 -2.97 30.66
N ARG A 114 -15.10 -2.01 31.39
CA ARG A 114 -13.81 -1.38 31.01
C ARG A 114 -12.70 -2.44 31.01
N CYS A 115 -12.16 -2.73 29.82
CA CYS A 115 -11.14 -3.74 29.63
C CYS A 115 -9.81 -3.12 29.21
N GLU A 116 -9.05 -2.61 30.19
CA GLU A 116 -7.83 -1.86 29.90
C GLU A 116 -6.58 -2.74 29.75
N THR A 117 -6.59 -3.94 30.35
CA THR A 117 -5.45 -4.85 30.37
C THR A 117 -5.82 -6.24 29.88
N LEU A 118 -4.81 -7.00 29.47
CA LEU A 118 -5.01 -8.40 29.07
C LEU A 118 -5.47 -9.29 30.24
N ALA A 119 -5.06 -8.98 31.48
CA ALA A 119 -5.57 -9.67 32.66
C ALA A 119 -7.09 -9.43 32.82
N ALA A 120 -7.54 -8.18 32.66
CA ALA A 120 -8.96 -7.85 32.67
C ALA A 120 -9.72 -8.57 31.53
N LEU A 121 -9.13 -8.63 30.32
CA LEU A 121 -9.70 -9.38 29.20
C LEU A 121 -9.88 -10.86 29.55
N THR A 122 -8.86 -11.47 30.14
CA THR A 122 -8.89 -12.87 30.54
C THR A 122 -10.01 -13.12 31.55
N VAL A 123 -10.17 -12.25 32.55
CA VAL A 123 -11.22 -12.36 33.57
C VAL A 123 -12.61 -12.23 32.94
N GLU A 124 -12.84 -11.21 32.11
CA GLU A 124 -14.14 -11.01 31.46
C GLU A 124 -14.50 -12.15 30.51
N LEU A 125 -13.57 -12.59 29.66
CA LEU A 125 -13.81 -13.75 28.78
C LEU A 125 -14.05 -15.03 29.58
N THR A 126 -13.37 -15.23 30.71
CA THR A 126 -13.60 -16.39 31.57
C THR A 126 -15.01 -16.35 32.19
N LYS A 127 -15.45 -15.18 32.68
CA LYS A 127 -16.83 -14.99 33.16
C LYS A 127 -17.86 -15.32 32.08
N MET A 128 -17.63 -14.91 30.84
CA MET A 128 -18.57 -15.09 29.74
C MET A 128 -18.55 -16.50 29.12
N LEU A 129 -17.40 -17.17 29.05
CA LEU A 129 -17.23 -18.41 28.27
C LEU A 129 -17.00 -19.67 29.11
N LYS A 130 -16.51 -19.53 30.35
CA LYS A 130 -16.17 -20.68 31.22
C LYS A 130 -17.24 -20.96 32.27
N TYR A 131 -17.85 -19.91 32.80
CA TYR A 131 -18.87 -20.03 33.86
C TYR A 131 -20.30 -19.93 33.33
N ASP A 132 -20.48 -19.88 32.00
CA ASP A 132 -21.80 -19.93 31.40
C ASP A 132 -22.44 -21.30 31.63
N GLN A 133 -23.75 -21.34 31.87
CA GLN A 133 -24.49 -22.53 32.34
C GLN A 133 -24.76 -23.56 31.24
N ARG A 134 -24.07 -23.49 30.11
CA ARG A 134 -24.25 -24.43 28.99
C ARG A 134 -23.66 -25.78 29.38
N HIS A 135 -24.53 -26.75 29.62
CA HIS A 135 -24.18 -28.11 30.03
C HIS A 135 -23.65 -28.98 28.87
N ASP A 136 -23.55 -28.43 27.66
CA ASP A 136 -23.07 -29.15 26.48
C ASP A 136 -21.53 -29.17 26.44
N THR A 137 -20.95 -30.38 26.52
CA THR A 137 -19.51 -30.62 26.44
C THR A 137 -18.94 -30.37 25.04
N ASP A 138 -19.78 -30.39 24.02
CA ASP A 138 -19.37 -30.23 22.62
C ASP A 138 -19.41 -28.78 22.17
N TRP A 139 -19.90 -27.86 23.00
CA TRP A 139 -19.99 -26.45 22.66
C TRP A 139 -18.61 -25.79 22.55
N ARG A 140 -18.42 -24.99 21.49
CA ARG A 140 -17.18 -24.25 21.21
C ARG A 140 -17.45 -22.78 20.89
N PHE A 141 -16.50 -21.93 21.28
CA PHE A 141 -16.46 -20.53 20.91
C PHE A 141 -15.21 -20.23 20.08
N VAL A 142 -15.38 -19.68 18.88
CA VAL A 142 -14.28 -19.31 17.99
C VAL A 142 -14.06 -17.79 17.99
N LEU A 143 -12.90 -17.36 18.47
CA LEU A 143 -12.49 -15.96 18.46
C LEU A 143 -11.47 -15.71 17.36
N VAL A 144 -11.80 -14.85 16.39
CA VAL A 144 -10.95 -14.55 15.24
C VAL A 144 -10.35 -13.14 15.36
N PHE A 145 -9.03 -13.06 15.32
CA PHE A 145 -8.29 -11.81 15.18
C PHE A 145 -7.85 -11.64 13.73
N ASP A 146 -8.60 -10.84 12.96
CA ASP A 146 -8.34 -10.60 11.54
C ASP A 146 -7.29 -9.48 11.34
N GLY A 147 -6.19 -9.79 10.65
CA GLY A 147 -5.12 -8.85 10.34
C GLY A 147 -4.34 -8.36 11.56
N ILE A 148 -4.06 -9.25 12.52
CA ILE A 148 -3.40 -8.90 13.79
C ILE A 148 -1.94 -8.43 13.60
N ASP A 149 -1.32 -8.74 12.46
CA ASP A 149 -0.02 -8.22 12.04
C ASP A 149 -0.03 -6.72 11.70
N ARG A 150 -1.20 -6.15 11.38
CA ARG A 150 -1.37 -4.73 11.03
C ARG A 150 -1.62 -3.82 12.23
N GLN A 151 -1.59 -4.35 13.44
CA GLN A 151 -1.77 -3.56 14.65
C GLN A 151 -0.57 -2.61 14.85
N ARG A 152 -0.84 -1.31 14.99
CA ARG A 152 0.20 -0.28 15.01
C ARG A 152 1.07 -0.34 16.28
N ASP A 153 0.42 -0.43 17.44
CA ASP A 153 1.08 -0.40 18.75
C ASP A 153 0.91 -1.74 19.49
N ALA A 154 1.32 -2.85 18.87
CA ALA A 154 1.28 -4.18 19.49
C ALA A 154 2.54 -4.45 20.32
N PRO A 155 2.44 -4.62 21.65
CA PRO A 155 3.58 -5.07 22.43
C PRO A 155 3.97 -6.51 22.03
N PRO A 156 5.25 -6.90 22.09
CA PRO A 156 5.71 -8.23 21.67
C PRO A 156 5.12 -9.38 22.50
N THR A 157 4.53 -9.06 23.66
CA THR A 157 3.85 -10.01 24.54
C THR A 157 2.38 -10.25 24.17
N LEU A 158 1.78 -9.42 23.31
CA LEU A 158 0.35 -9.47 23.01
C LEU A 158 -0.08 -10.80 22.39
N LEU A 159 0.56 -11.21 21.30
CA LEU A 159 0.21 -12.42 20.56
C LEU A 159 0.40 -13.71 21.39
N PRO A 160 1.54 -13.90 22.08
CA PRO A 160 1.68 -15.01 23.01
C PRO A 160 0.63 -15.01 24.12
N ALA A 161 0.27 -13.83 24.62
CA ALA A 161 -0.71 -13.70 25.68
C ALA A 161 -2.14 -14.06 25.22
N LEU A 162 -2.54 -13.63 24.02
CA LEU A 162 -3.83 -14.00 23.42
C LEU A 162 -3.90 -15.50 23.14
N ALA A 163 -2.80 -16.12 22.68
CA ALA A 163 -2.74 -17.55 22.41
C ALA A 163 -2.93 -18.41 23.67
N ARG A 164 -2.58 -17.89 24.86
CA ARG A 164 -2.77 -18.58 26.14
C ARG A 164 -4.21 -18.50 26.67
N LEU A 165 -5.08 -17.67 26.08
CA LEU A 165 -6.48 -17.61 26.48
C LEU A 165 -7.19 -18.96 26.27
N SER A 166 -6.84 -19.68 25.21
CA SER A 166 -7.36 -21.03 24.92
C SER A 166 -6.80 -22.12 25.85
N GLU A 167 -5.75 -21.84 26.62
CA GLU A 167 -5.28 -22.71 27.71
C GLU A 167 -6.16 -22.54 28.96
N ILE A 168 -6.59 -21.30 29.23
CA ILE A 168 -7.37 -20.91 30.42
C ILE A 168 -8.86 -21.25 30.25
N ILE A 169 -9.38 -21.07 29.03
CA ILE A 169 -10.78 -21.26 28.65
C ILE A 169 -10.87 -22.52 27.76
N PRO A 170 -11.42 -23.64 28.25
CA PRO A 170 -11.33 -24.94 27.55
C PRO A 170 -12.13 -25.00 26.25
N ASN A 171 -13.21 -24.23 26.14
CA ASN A 171 -14.10 -24.22 24.96
C ASN A 171 -13.73 -23.14 23.94
N LEU A 172 -12.62 -22.43 24.14
CA LEU A 172 -12.19 -21.32 23.29
C LEU A 172 -11.16 -21.79 22.25
N THR A 173 -11.46 -21.53 20.98
CA THR A 173 -10.50 -21.60 19.88
C THR A 173 -10.14 -20.20 19.43
N THR A 174 -8.85 -19.86 19.40
CA THR A 174 -8.38 -18.56 18.89
C THR A 174 -7.77 -18.71 17.49
N ILE A 175 -8.22 -17.89 16.54
CA ILE A 175 -7.72 -17.86 15.17
C ILE A 175 -6.99 -16.54 14.94
N PHE A 176 -5.75 -16.61 14.46
CA PHE A 176 -4.95 -15.45 14.08
C PHE A 176 -4.79 -15.41 12.57
N ILE A 177 -5.36 -14.40 11.91
CA ILE A 177 -5.18 -14.18 10.47
C ILE A 177 -4.04 -13.17 10.27
N LEU A 178 -3.00 -13.60 9.56
CA LEU A 178 -1.74 -12.86 9.38
C LEU A 178 -1.33 -12.83 7.90
N THR A 179 -0.54 -11.84 7.49
CA THR A 179 0.05 -11.82 6.14
C THR A 179 1.24 -12.77 6.06
N ALA A 180 2.17 -12.65 7.01
CA ALA A 180 3.37 -13.48 7.11
C ALA A 180 3.69 -13.75 8.59
N PRO A 181 3.64 -15.01 9.05
CA PRO A 181 3.92 -15.34 10.44
C PRO A 181 5.43 -15.39 10.67
N SER A 182 5.89 -14.86 11.81
CA SER A 182 7.26 -15.09 12.27
C SER A 182 7.38 -16.46 12.96
N PRO A 183 8.57 -17.09 12.96
CA PRO A 183 8.77 -18.32 13.71
C PRO A 183 8.48 -18.08 15.20
N SER A 184 7.77 -19.02 15.83
CA SER A 184 7.40 -18.98 17.25
C SER A 184 6.59 -17.74 17.68
N LEU A 185 5.81 -17.14 16.78
CA LEU A 185 4.97 -15.95 17.01
C LEU A 185 4.14 -16.04 18.30
N LEU A 186 3.47 -17.18 18.53
CA LEU A 186 2.60 -17.39 19.69
C LEU A 186 3.33 -17.93 20.91
N ARG A 187 4.59 -18.37 20.78
CA ARG A 187 5.36 -19.06 21.85
C ARG A 187 4.61 -20.25 22.49
N VAL A 188 3.70 -20.88 21.76
CA VAL A 188 2.97 -22.09 22.14
C VAL A 188 3.41 -23.25 21.25
N SER A 189 3.51 -24.46 21.81
CA SER A 189 3.87 -25.66 21.05
C SER A 189 2.76 -26.05 20.08
N SER A 190 3.14 -26.63 18.94
CA SER A 190 2.24 -27.41 18.08
C SER A 190 1.00 -26.65 17.56
N THR A 191 1.10 -25.34 17.31
CA THR A 191 -0.02 -24.59 16.71
C THR A 191 -0.13 -24.91 15.21
N PRO A 192 -1.27 -25.45 14.73
CA PRO A 192 -1.48 -25.68 13.30
C PRO A 192 -1.43 -24.38 12.50
N GLN A 193 -0.81 -24.45 11.32
CA GLN A 193 -0.72 -23.34 10.38
C GLN A 193 -1.44 -23.70 9.08
N LEU A 194 -2.38 -22.86 8.69
CA LEU A 194 -3.13 -22.99 7.45
C LEU A 194 -2.66 -21.92 6.46
N TYR A 195 -1.94 -22.36 5.43
CA TYR A 195 -1.43 -21.47 4.39
C TYR A 195 -2.44 -21.26 3.26
N PHE A 196 -2.69 -20.00 2.93
CA PHE A 196 -3.44 -19.54 1.77
C PHE A 196 -2.49 -19.03 0.69
N PRO A 197 -2.17 -19.84 -0.33
CA PRO A 197 -1.26 -19.44 -1.40
C PRO A 197 -1.84 -18.32 -2.25
N PRO A 198 -0.98 -17.48 -2.88
CA PRO A 198 -1.44 -16.56 -3.92
C PRO A 198 -2.07 -17.36 -5.07
N TYR A 199 -3.09 -16.79 -5.70
CA TYR A 199 -3.78 -17.46 -6.80
C TYR A 199 -2.86 -17.61 -8.02
N THR A 200 -2.99 -18.73 -8.73
CA THR A 200 -2.34 -18.92 -10.02
C THR A 200 -3.09 -18.19 -11.15
N LYS A 201 -2.46 -18.03 -12.32
CA LYS A 201 -3.11 -17.38 -13.48
C LYS A 201 -4.44 -18.04 -13.85
N SER A 202 -4.48 -19.37 -13.88
CA SER A 202 -5.70 -20.11 -14.19
C SER A 202 -6.78 -19.86 -13.14
N GLU A 203 -6.41 -19.85 -11.86
CA GLU A 203 -7.35 -19.59 -10.75
C GLU A 203 -7.91 -18.16 -10.81
N TYR A 204 -7.09 -17.15 -11.10
CA TYR A 204 -7.57 -15.78 -11.32
C TYR A 204 -8.61 -15.71 -12.43
N VAL A 205 -8.34 -16.34 -13.57
CA VAL A 205 -9.28 -16.36 -14.71
C VAL A 205 -10.56 -17.11 -14.33
N THR A 206 -10.47 -18.25 -13.64
CA THR A 206 -11.63 -19.01 -13.16
C THR A 206 -12.51 -18.18 -12.22
N ILE A 207 -11.91 -17.46 -11.27
CA ILE A 207 -12.63 -16.60 -10.32
C ILE A 207 -13.31 -15.43 -11.06
N LEU A 208 -12.60 -14.76 -11.96
CA LEU A 208 -13.13 -13.62 -12.72
C LEU A 208 -14.19 -14.02 -13.74
N SER A 209 -14.26 -15.29 -14.14
CA SER A 209 -15.27 -15.79 -15.09
C SER A 209 -16.61 -16.13 -14.43
N ARG A 210 -16.77 -15.83 -13.13
CA ARG A 210 -18.02 -16.04 -12.38
C ARG A 210 -18.65 -14.70 -11.97
N PRO A 211 -19.97 -14.66 -11.70
CA PRO A 211 -20.61 -13.51 -11.06
C PRO A 211 -19.93 -13.18 -9.71
N PRO A 212 -19.78 -11.91 -9.33
CA PRO A 212 -20.29 -10.69 -9.99
C PRO A 212 -19.34 -10.08 -11.05
N TYR A 213 -18.21 -10.71 -11.35
CA TYR A 213 -17.18 -10.13 -12.24
C TYR A 213 -17.49 -10.31 -13.73
N LEU A 214 -18.32 -11.29 -14.07
CA LEU A 214 -18.70 -11.55 -15.45
C LEU A 214 -19.46 -10.36 -16.04
N PRO A 215 -18.99 -9.76 -17.16
CA PRO A 215 -19.66 -8.62 -17.77
C PRO A 215 -20.98 -9.03 -18.44
N PRO A 216 -21.94 -8.09 -18.58
CA PRO A 216 -23.16 -8.33 -19.35
C PRO A 216 -22.85 -8.57 -20.83
N PRO A 217 -23.76 -9.22 -21.58
CA PRO A 217 -23.58 -9.47 -23.00
C PRO A 217 -23.44 -8.15 -23.77
N LEU A 218 -22.48 -8.11 -24.70
CA LEU A 218 -22.25 -6.98 -25.58
C LEU A 218 -23.37 -6.87 -26.64
N PRO A 219 -23.70 -5.66 -27.15
CA PRO A 219 -24.89 -5.43 -27.99
C PRO A 219 -24.94 -6.22 -29.31
N ASN A 220 -23.80 -6.70 -29.81
CA ASN A 220 -23.68 -7.42 -31.09
C ASN A 220 -23.14 -8.85 -30.90
N THR A 221 -23.28 -9.44 -29.72
CA THR A 221 -22.54 -10.65 -29.36
C THR A 221 -23.38 -11.57 -28.46
N THR A 222 -23.20 -12.90 -28.58
CA THR A 222 -23.88 -13.82 -27.67
C THR A 222 -23.24 -13.80 -26.28
N ALA A 223 -23.97 -14.28 -25.26
CA ALA A 223 -23.44 -14.39 -23.90
C ALA A 223 -22.19 -15.30 -23.84
N GLN A 224 -22.18 -16.39 -24.61
CA GLN A 224 -21.05 -17.31 -24.71
C GLN A 224 -19.84 -16.63 -25.37
N GLU A 225 -20.03 -15.94 -26.48
CA GLU A 225 -18.94 -15.23 -27.15
C GLU A 225 -18.36 -14.11 -26.28
N THR A 226 -19.19 -13.45 -25.46
CA THR A 226 -18.75 -12.45 -24.50
C THR A 226 -17.92 -13.08 -23.38
N ALA A 227 -18.34 -14.23 -22.85
CA ALA A 227 -17.60 -14.97 -21.82
C ALA A 227 -16.25 -15.49 -22.35
N ASP A 228 -16.22 -16.02 -23.58
CA ASP A 228 -14.99 -16.47 -24.24
C ASP A 228 -14.02 -15.32 -24.54
N LEU A 229 -14.54 -14.14 -24.83
CA LEU A 229 -13.72 -12.93 -24.99
C LEU A 229 -13.19 -12.45 -23.64
N TRP A 230 -14.03 -12.47 -22.61
CA TRP A 230 -13.68 -12.07 -21.25
C TRP A 230 -12.56 -12.93 -20.65
N THR A 231 -12.63 -14.25 -20.78
CA THR A 231 -11.58 -15.17 -20.28
C THR A 231 -10.21 -14.88 -20.89
N ARG A 232 -10.16 -14.69 -22.21
CA ARG A 232 -8.94 -14.31 -22.95
C ARG A 232 -8.45 -12.92 -22.58
N PHE A 233 -9.36 -11.96 -22.41
CA PHE A 233 -9.05 -10.62 -21.96
C PHE A 233 -8.47 -10.60 -20.54
N ALA A 234 -9.11 -11.26 -19.57
CA ALA A 234 -8.64 -11.33 -18.19
C ALA A 234 -7.24 -11.97 -18.10
N ALA A 235 -6.99 -13.01 -18.91
CA ALA A 235 -5.66 -13.62 -19.03
C ALA A 235 -4.61 -12.62 -19.56
N ALA A 236 -4.95 -11.81 -20.57
CA ALA A 236 -4.06 -10.77 -21.11
C ALA A 236 -3.81 -9.63 -20.11
N VAL A 237 -4.84 -9.18 -19.39
CA VAL A 237 -4.69 -8.17 -18.31
C VAL A 237 -3.79 -8.72 -17.21
N HIS A 238 -3.96 -9.99 -16.82
CA HIS A 238 -3.10 -10.61 -15.82
C HIS A 238 -1.62 -10.62 -16.26
N ASP A 239 -1.33 -11.02 -17.50
CA ASP A 239 0.04 -11.07 -18.01
C ASP A 239 0.68 -9.68 -18.13
N ALA A 240 -0.11 -8.68 -18.53
CA ALA A 240 0.37 -7.31 -18.73
C ALA A 240 0.51 -6.52 -17.43
N LEU A 241 -0.44 -6.64 -16.48
CA LEU A 241 -0.56 -5.75 -15.32
C LEU A 241 -0.43 -6.48 -13.97
N ALA A 242 -0.98 -7.69 -13.82
CA ALA A 242 -0.93 -8.39 -12.54
C ALA A 242 0.45 -9.00 -12.24
N LYS A 243 1.07 -9.62 -13.25
CA LYS A 243 2.41 -10.20 -13.12
C LYS A 243 3.49 -9.17 -12.72
N PRO A 244 3.57 -7.98 -13.34
CA PRO A 244 4.57 -6.98 -12.95
C PRO A 244 4.16 -6.15 -11.74
N ALA A 245 2.89 -5.74 -11.62
CA ALA A 245 2.51 -4.64 -10.74
C ALA A 245 1.43 -4.97 -9.68
N SER A 246 0.56 -5.97 -9.86
CA SER A 246 -0.46 -6.30 -8.85
C SER A 246 -0.75 -7.81 -8.70
N ARG A 247 -0.33 -8.41 -7.59
CA ARG A 247 -0.63 -9.83 -7.26
C ARG A 247 -1.90 -9.99 -6.42
N THR A 248 -2.89 -9.11 -6.59
CA THR A 248 -4.10 -9.08 -5.76
C THR A 248 -5.36 -9.22 -6.60
N LEU A 249 -6.29 -10.08 -6.19
CA LEU A 249 -7.56 -10.29 -6.89
C LEU A 249 -8.40 -9.00 -7.06
N PRO A 250 -8.62 -8.16 -6.03
CA PRO A 250 -9.36 -6.92 -6.18
C PRO A 250 -8.67 -5.90 -7.11
N GLY A 251 -7.32 -5.89 -7.14
CA GLY A 251 -6.56 -5.03 -8.05
C GLY A 251 -6.78 -5.44 -9.50
N LEU A 252 -6.66 -6.74 -9.80
CA LEU A 252 -6.93 -7.29 -11.12
C LEU A 252 -8.39 -7.09 -11.54
N ALA A 253 -9.35 -7.34 -10.65
CA ALA A 253 -10.77 -7.13 -10.93
C ALA A 253 -11.07 -5.66 -11.28
N ARG A 254 -10.51 -4.70 -10.54
CA ARG A 254 -10.62 -3.27 -10.84
C ARG A 254 -9.98 -2.90 -12.17
N ALA A 255 -8.80 -3.43 -12.46
CA ALA A 255 -8.13 -3.21 -13.75
C ALA A 255 -8.96 -3.74 -14.92
N CYS A 256 -9.48 -4.97 -14.80
CA CYS A 256 -10.38 -5.55 -15.80
C CYS A 256 -11.64 -4.69 -15.97
N ALA A 257 -12.29 -4.25 -14.89
CA ALA A 257 -13.48 -3.41 -14.95
C ALA A 257 -13.21 -2.04 -15.62
N ALA A 258 -12.05 -1.43 -15.36
CA ALA A 258 -11.67 -0.14 -15.96
C ALA A 258 -11.31 -0.28 -17.46
N LEU A 259 -10.66 -1.37 -17.84
CA LEU A 259 -10.17 -1.60 -19.21
C LEU A 259 -11.23 -2.22 -20.13
N TRP A 260 -12.18 -2.98 -19.59
CA TRP A 260 -13.16 -3.73 -20.39
C TRP A 260 -14.00 -2.88 -21.34
N PRO A 261 -14.58 -1.72 -20.93
CA PRO A 261 -15.33 -0.87 -21.84
C PRO A 261 -14.47 -0.28 -22.95
N ARG A 262 -13.18 0.00 -22.67
CA ARG A 262 -12.24 0.55 -23.65
C ARG A 262 -11.79 -0.52 -24.65
N PHE A 263 -11.60 -1.74 -24.17
CA PHE A 263 -11.23 -2.89 -25.00
C PHE A 263 -12.37 -3.33 -25.93
N THR A 264 -13.63 -3.27 -25.46
CA THR A 264 -14.81 -3.70 -26.23
C THR A 264 -15.47 -2.60 -27.05
N ALA A 265 -15.05 -1.33 -26.90
CA ALA A 265 -15.56 -0.21 -27.71
C ALA A 265 -15.54 -0.47 -29.23
N PRO A 266 -14.48 -1.06 -29.83
CA PRO A 266 -14.48 -1.39 -31.25
C PRO A 266 -15.50 -2.49 -31.64
N VAL A 267 -15.82 -3.40 -30.71
CA VAL A 267 -16.83 -4.46 -30.89
C VAL A 267 -18.24 -3.88 -30.81
N ALA A 268 -18.48 -2.98 -29.85
CA ALA A 268 -19.74 -2.26 -29.72
C ALA A 268 -20.01 -1.37 -30.96
N ALA A 269 -18.96 -0.77 -31.52
CA ALA A 269 -19.03 0.03 -32.74
C ALA A 269 -19.14 -0.81 -34.04
N GLY A 270 -19.06 -2.13 -33.97
CA GLY A 270 -19.13 -3.03 -35.14
C GLY A 270 -17.88 -3.04 -36.03
N THR A 271 -16.80 -2.37 -35.63
CA THR A 271 -15.54 -2.31 -36.39
C THR A 271 -14.75 -3.62 -36.36
N HIS A 272 -14.83 -4.35 -35.23
CA HIS A 272 -14.18 -5.64 -35.02
C HIS A 272 -15.17 -6.65 -34.46
N ARG A 273 -14.96 -7.93 -34.76
CA ARG A 273 -15.77 -9.02 -34.18
C ARG A 273 -15.16 -9.50 -32.86
N ALA A 274 -15.99 -9.99 -31.93
CA ALA A 274 -15.53 -10.54 -30.66
C ALA A 274 -14.56 -11.72 -30.81
N ARG A 275 -14.63 -12.45 -31.93
CA ARG A 275 -13.70 -13.55 -32.24
C ARG A 275 -12.30 -13.07 -32.64
N GLU A 276 -12.14 -11.82 -33.08
CA GLU A 276 -10.87 -11.25 -33.56
C GLU A 276 -9.98 -10.73 -32.42
N PHE A 277 -9.71 -11.57 -31.41
CA PHE A 277 -8.99 -11.18 -30.20
C PHE A 277 -7.63 -10.52 -30.48
N THR A 278 -6.84 -11.06 -31.41
CA THR A 278 -5.52 -10.53 -31.75
C THR A 278 -5.58 -9.10 -32.29
N LYS A 279 -6.58 -8.78 -33.13
CA LYS A 279 -6.75 -7.43 -33.69
C LYS A 279 -7.16 -6.44 -32.59
N LEU A 280 -8.07 -6.86 -31.70
CA LEU A 280 -8.46 -6.06 -30.54
C LEU A 280 -7.28 -5.77 -29.62
N LEU A 281 -6.43 -6.77 -29.37
CA LEU A 281 -5.24 -6.61 -28.53
C LEU A 281 -4.21 -5.64 -29.13
N VAL A 282 -4.03 -5.66 -30.46
CA VAL A 282 -3.17 -4.69 -31.15
C VAL A 282 -3.75 -3.28 -31.06
N ALA A 283 -5.05 -3.11 -31.30
CA ALA A 283 -5.73 -1.81 -31.22
C ALA A 283 -5.70 -1.21 -29.80
N SER A 284 -5.70 -2.05 -28.78
CA SER A 284 -5.72 -1.66 -27.36
C SER A 284 -4.36 -1.74 -26.66
N ARG A 285 -3.27 -2.00 -27.40
CA ARG A 285 -1.92 -2.23 -26.84
C ARG A 285 -1.46 -1.15 -25.87
N ALA A 286 -1.74 0.12 -26.18
CA ALA A 286 -1.37 1.25 -25.33
C ALA A 286 -1.99 1.17 -23.92
N TYR A 287 -3.21 0.63 -23.81
CA TYR A 287 -3.90 0.48 -22.52
C TYR A 287 -3.29 -0.61 -21.63
N PHE A 288 -2.69 -1.64 -22.24
CA PHE A 288 -2.02 -2.72 -21.50
C PHE A 288 -0.61 -2.33 -21.04
N GLN A 289 -0.04 -1.24 -21.56
CA GLN A 289 1.26 -0.71 -21.16
C GLN A 289 1.16 0.36 -20.07
N ASP A 290 -0.05 0.87 -19.81
CA ASP A 290 -0.29 1.93 -18.86
C ASP A 290 -0.52 1.36 -17.44
N GLU A 291 0.55 1.35 -16.64
CA GLU A 291 0.48 0.89 -15.24
C GLU A 291 -0.32 1.84 -14.33
N SER A 292 -0.59 3.07 -14.77
CA SER A 292 -1.37 4.05 -13.97
C SER A 292 -2.81 3.59 -13.71
N VAL A 293 -3.32 2.65 -14.49
CA VAL A 293 -4.64 2.01 -14.28
C VAL A 293 -4.71 1.27 -12.93
N LEU A 294 -3.57 0.83 -12.39
CA LEU A 294 -3.49 0.15 -11.10
C LEU A 294 -3.40 1.12 -9.91
N GLU A 295 -3.04 2.38 -10.16
CA GLU A 295 -2.94 3.38 -9.10
C GLU A 295 -4.34 3.68 -8.54
N PRO A 296 -4.53 3.60 -7.20
CA PRO A 296 -5.78 4.02 -6.59
C PRO A 296 -5.93 5.54 -6.77
N GLY A 297 -6.71 5.95 -7.76
CA GLY A 297 -6.96 7.35 -8.08
C GLY A 297 -8.34 7.55 -8.69
N ILE A 298 -8.91 8.73 -8.49
CA ILE A 298 -10.12 9.16 -9.18
C ILE A 298 -9.71 9.44 -10.63
N THR A 299 -9.82 8.43 -11.50
CA THR A 299 -9.72 8.68 -12.93
C THR A 299 -10.97 9.46 -13.31
N LEU A 300 -10.86 10.78 -13.50
CA LEU A 300 -11.88 11.53 -14.23
C LEU A 300 -12.10 10.79 -15.54
N ALA A 301 -13.33 10.32 -15.77
CA ALA A 301 -13.69 9.61 -16.98
C ALA A 301 -13.44 10.54 -18.16
N SER A 302 -12.27 10.41 -18.78
CA SER A 302 -11.91 11.17 -19.97
C SER A 302 -12.85 10.73 -21.08
N THR A 303 -13.88 11.53 -21.35
CA THR A 303 -14.71 11.49 -22.55
C THR A 303 -13.88 11.96 -23.75
N ALA A 304 -12.77 11.29 -24.04
CA ALA A 304 -11.96 11.57 -25.21
C ALA A 304 -12.43 10.70 -26.38
N LYS A 305 -13.45 11.17 -27.11
CA LYS A 305 -13.54 10.84 -28.53
C LYS A 305 -12.38 11.57 -29.23
N GLY A 306 -11.32 10.83 -29.57
CA GLY A 306 -10.36 11.24 -30.60
C GLY A 306 -9.16 12.10 -30.18
N SER A 307 -8.50 11.86 -29.05
CA SER A 307 -7.15 12.44 -28.83
C SER A 307 -6.05 11.43 -29.15
N THR A 308 -5.02 11.89 -29.86
CA THR A 308 -3.86 11.10 -30.27
C THR A 308 -2.97 10.75 -29.06
N PRO A 309 -2.09 9.73 -29.16
CA PRO A 309 -1.20 9.32 -28.06
C PRO A 309 -0.34 10.47 -27.50
N ALA A 310 0.08 11.41 -28.36
CA ALA A 310 0.90 12.56 -28.00
C ALA A 310 0.19 13.58 -27.09
N GLU A 311 -1.12 13.80 -27.28
CA GLU A 311 -1.90 14.72 -26.42
C GLU A 311 -2.20 14.14 -25.03
N ARG A 312 -2.26 12.81 -24.89
CA ARG A 312 -2.44 12.15 -23.58
C ARG A 312 -1.18 12.25 -22.72
N GLU A 313 0.00 12.10 -23.30
CA GLU A 313 1.27 12.34 -22.58
C GLU A 313 1.44 13.79 -22.15
N ALA A 314 0.94 14.75 -22.94
CA ALA A 314 0.99 16.17 -22.61
C ALA A 314 0.01 16.54 -21.47
N ARG A 315 -1.20 15.97 -21.44
CA ARG A 315 -2.20 16.26 -20.39
C ARG A 315 -1.94 15.58 -19.06
N ASN A 316 -1.31 14.40 -19.03
CA ASN A 316 -0.90 13.78 -17.77
C ASN A 316 0.25 14.56 -17.09
N LYS A 317 1.00 15.38 -17.84
CA LYS A 317 2.00 16.32 -17.31
C LYS A 317 1.37 17.60 -16.77
N SER A 318 0.21 18.04 -17.27
CA SER A 318 -0.29 19.40 -17.02
C SER A 318 -0.96 19.63 -15.66
N THR A 319 -1.34 18.59 -14.91
CA THR A 319 -2.05 18.74 -13.62
C THR A 319 -1.17 18.57 -12.38
N LYS A 320 0.11 18.21 -12.55
CA LYS A 320 1.07 17.98 -11.45
C LYS A 320 2.41 18.70 -11.63
N ASP A 321 2.53 19.60 -12.62
CA ASP A 321 3.81 20.26 -12.83
C ASP A 321 4.03 21.34 -11.76
N LEU A 322 4.77 20.97 -10.72
CA LEU A 322 5.20 21.87 -9.65
C LEU A 322 5.88 23.13 -10.21
N ALA A 323 6.41 23.04 -11.43
CA ALA A 323 6.98 24.15 -12.16
C ALA A 323 5.98 25.27 -12.52
N THR A 324 4.69 24.95 -12.72
CA THR A 324 3.65 25.94 -13.04
C THR A 324 2.93 26.47 -11.80
N LEU A 325 2.91 25.68 -10.73
CA LEU A 325 2.19 26.00 -9.50
C LEU A 325 3.01 26.82 -8.49
N LEU A 326 4.35 26.72 -8.53
CA LEU A 326 5.21 27.42 -7.57
C LEU A 326 5.67 28.80 -8.08
N PRO A 327 5.62 29.84 -7.21
CA PRO A 327 6.26 31.13 -7.48
C PRO A 327 7.76 30.97 -7.81
N PRO A 328 8.37 31.90 -8.58
CA PRO A 328 9.75 31.80 -9.03
C PRO A 328 10.76 31.71 -7.88
N THR A 329 10.55 32.47 -6.79
CA THR A 329 11.37 32.40 -5.57
C THR A 329 11.35 31.01 -4.95
N ALA A 330 10.17 30.38 -4.86
CA ALA A 330 10.02 29.03 -4.32
C ALA A 330 10.66 27.97 -5.22
N ARG A 331 10.55 28.12 -6.56
CA ARG A 331 11.23 27.24 -7.53
C ARG A 331 12.75 27.29 -7.37
N LEU A 332 13.33 28.48 -7.27
CA LEU A 332 14.77 28.67 -7.06
C LEU A 332 15.25 28.11 -5.73
N LEU A 333 14.52 28.38 -4.64
CA LEU A 333 14.83 27.83 -3.32
C LEU A 333 14.79 26.30 -3.33
N LEU A 334 13.83 25.71 -4.05
CA LEU A 334 13.74 24.26 -4.18
C LEU A 334 14.93 23.68 -4.96
N ILE A 335 15.39 24.34 -6.03
CA ILE A 335 16.61 23.95 -6.76
C ILE A 335 17.85 24.09 -5.86
N ALA A 336 17.99 25.20 -5.13
CA ALA A 336 19.08 25.40 -4.19
C ALA A 336 19.10 24.34 -3.08
N ALA A 337 17.93 23.97 -2.54
CA ALA A 337 17.79 22.89 -1.56
C ALA A 337 18.20 21.51 -2.13
N TYR A 338 17.87 21.25 -3.39
CA TYR A 338 18.29 20.02 -4.08
C TYR A 338 19.81 19.97 -4.26
N LEU A 339 20.41 21.06 -4.74
CA LEU A 339 21.87 21.18 -4.89
C LEU A 339 22.57 21.05 -3.54
N ALA A 340 22.05 21.68 -2.48
CA ALA A 340 22.56 21.52 -1.12
C ALA A 340 22.45 20.06 -0.64
N SER A 341 21.36 19.35 -0.92
CA SER A 341 21.18 17.97 -0.46
C SER A 341 22.08 16.97 -1.19
N HIS A 342 22.37 17.20 -2.47
CA HIS A 342 23.14 16.25 -3.27
C HIS A 342 24.63 16.61 -3.38
N ASN A 343 25.01 17.89 -3.39
CA ASN A 343 26.41 18.31 -3.38
C ASN A 343 26.97 18.37 -1.95
N ALA A 344 28.23 17.95 -1.79
CA ALA A 344 28.88 18.01 -0.49
C ALA A 344 29.41 19.43 -0.24
N PRO A 345 29.40 19.94 1.01
CA PRO A 345 29.78 21.32 1.33
C PRO A 345 31.16 21.74 0.79
N ARG A 346 32.11 20.79 0.72
CA ARG A 346 33.45 21.02 0.17
C ARG A 346 33.48 21.49 -1.29
N HIS A 347 32.43 21.24 -2.06
CA HIS A 347 32.36 21.63 -3.47
C HIS A 347 31.65 22.98 -3.67
N ASP A 348 31.07 23.56 -2.64
CA ASP A 348 30.28 24.78 -2.81
C ASP A 348 31.13 25.95 -3.27
N GLN A 349 32.36 26.10 -2.74
CA GLN A 349 33.28 27.15 -3.19
C GLN A 349 33.66 26.97 -4.66
N THR A 350 33.84 25.74 -5.15
CA THR A 350 34.21 25.51 -6.55
C THR A 350 33.08 25.77 -7.53
N ILE A 351 31.83 25.65 -7.09
CA ILE A 351 30.64 25.74 -7.95
C ILE A 351 29.99 27.12 -7.86
N PHE A 352 29.86 27.68 -6.65
CA PHE A 352 29.05 28.85 -6.36
C PHE A 352 29.86 30.10 -5.99
N SER A 353 31.20 30.03 -5.96
CA SER A 353 32.01 31.23 -5.73
C SER A 353 32.14 32.07 -7.01
N THR A 354 31.91 33.36 -6.87
CA THR A 354 32.07 34.35 -7.93
C THR A 354 33.49 34.93 -8.00
N TRP A 355 34.39 34.55 -7.06
CA TRP A 355 35.72 35.14 -6.89
C TRP A 355 36.76 34.71 -7.95
N HIS A 356 36.32 33.99 -8.99
CA HIS A 356 37.11 33.69 -10.18
C HIS A 356 36.37 34.10 -11.46
N SER A 357 35.95 35.35 -11.58
CA SER A 357 35.73 35.98 -12.90
C SER A 357 37.06 36.34 -13.60
N GLY A 358 38.17 35.69 -13.23
CA GLY A 358 39.37 35.64 -14.05
C GLY A 358 39.19 34.65 -15.17
N ARG A 359 38.49 35.05 -16.24
CA ARG A 359 38.60 34.57 -17.63
C ARG A 359 39.32 33.21 -17.72
N ARG A 360 38.58 32.10 -17.89
CA ARG A 360 39.18 30.87 -18.42
C ARG A 360 39.84 31.22 -19.75
N ARG A 361 41.15 31.46 -19.74
CA ARG A 361 41.96 31.57 -20.96
C ARG A 361 41.87 30.22 -21.66
N ARG A 362 41.04 30.16 -22.70
CA ARG A 362 41.32 29.28 -23.84
C ARG A 362 42.69 29.71 -24.38
N GLY A 363 43.71 28.87 -24.16
CA GLY A 363 45.01 28.99 -24.82
C GLY A 363 46.22 28.97 -23.87
N GLY A 364 46.94 27.85 -23.91
CA GLY A 364 48.42 27.80 -23.83
C GLY A 364 49.07 27.85 -22.45
N GLY A 365 49.72 26.76 -22.05
CA GLY A 365 50.75 26.74 -21.00
C GLY A 365 50.60 25.57 -20.03
N GLY A 366 51.30 24.47 -20.32
CA GLY A 366 51.27 23.27 -19.51
C GLY A 366 52.01 23.44 -18.18
N ILE A 367 51.38 22.99 -17.08
CA ILE A 367 52.05 22.58 -15.85
C ILE A 367 51.30 21.38 -15.27
N SER A 368 52.05 20.28 -15.14
CA SER A 368 51.81 19.06 -14.36
C SER A 368 50.45 18.35 -14.50
N GLN A 369 50.45 17.29 -15.32
CA GLN A 369 49.71 16.07 -15.03
C GLN A 369 50.19 15.48 -13.69
N HIS A 370 49.70 15.99 -12.56
CA HIS A 370 49.47 15.10 -11.44
C HIS A 370 48.16 14.40 -11.69
N GLY A 371 48.26 13.20 -12.26
CA GLY A 371 47.14 12.28 -12.37
C GLY A 371 46.53 12.07 -10.99
N ALA A 372 45.50 12.85 -10.67
CA ALA A 372 44.56 12.52 -9.63
C ALA A 372 44.06 11.13 -10.01
N LYS A 373 44.48 10.12 -9.23
CA LYS A 373 44.00 8.75 -9.36
C LYS A 373 42.48 8.85 -9.35
N ARG A 374 41.86 8.81 -10.55
CA ARG A 374 40.43 8.63 -10.68
C ARG A 374 40.15 7.36 -9.89
N SER A 375 39.47 7.52 -8.76
CA SER A 375 39.08 6.40 -7.92
C SER A 375 38.50 5.34 -8.85
N LYS A 376 39.11 4.15 -8.87
CA LYS A 376 38.71 3.03 -9.74
C LYS A 376 37.33 2.48 -9.36
N HIS A 377 36.71 3.01 -8.30
CA HIS A 377 35.32 2.78 -7.99
C HIS A 377 34.44 3.66 -8.88
N ARG A 378 33.58 3.03 -9.69
CA ARG A 378 32.48 3.72 -10.37
C ARG A 378 31.65 4.42 -9.29
N LYS A 379 31.85 5.73 -9.12
CA LYS A 379 31.08 6.52 -8.14
C LYS A 379 29.61 6.35 -8.49
N ILE A 380 28.81 5.98 -7.49
CA ILE A 380 27.36 5.90 -7.65
C ILE A 380 26.89 7.32 -7.96
N ALA A 381 26.14 7.49 -9.06
CA ALA A 381 25.59 8.79 -9.42
C ALA A 381 24.81 9.35 -8.24
N ARG A 382 25.12 10.58 -7.81
CA ARG A 382 24.56 11.17 -6.57
C ARG A 382 23.05 11.38 -6.61
N LYS A 383 22.48 11.40 -7.82
CA LYS A 383 21.03 11.39 -8.07
C LYS A 383 20.34 10.11 -7.58
N LEU A 384 21.09 9.00 -7.48
CA LEU A 384 20.64 7.71 -6.97
C LEU A 384 20.84 7.59 -5.45
N LEU A 385 21.59 8.51 -4.84
CA LEU A 385 21.73 8.57 -3.38
C LEU A 385 20.56 9.34 -2.78
N GLY A 386 20.16 8.95 -1.56
CA GLY A 386 19.18 9.70 -0.79
C GLY A 386 19.67 11.12 -0.48
N PRO A 387 18.76 12.11 -0.37
CA PRO A 387 19.12 13.49 -0.10
C PRO A 387 19.79 13.63 1.28
N SER A 388 20.97 14.23 1.32
CA SER A 388 21.68 14.48 2.57
C SER A 388 21.10 15.70 3.29
N ALA A 389 21.23 15.71 4.63
CA ALA A 389 20.83 16.86 5.42
C ALA A 389 21.85 18.00 5.26
N PHE A 390 21.35 19.23 5.14
CA PHE A 390 22.14 20.46 5.01
C PHE A 390 21.65 21.53 6.00
N VAL A 391 22.48 22.52 6.30
CA VAL A 391 22.13 23.65 7.18
C VAL A 391 21.37 24.71 6.40
N LEU A 392 20.33 25.33 6.98
CA LEU A 392 19.50 26.34 6.31
C LEU A 392 20.33 27.47 5.69
N GLU A 393 21.31 27.98 6.44
CA GLU A 393 22.23 29.03 5.99
C GLU A 393 22.96 28.68 4.69
N ARG A 394 23.40 27.42 4.55
CA ARG A 394 24.06 26.93 3.34
C ARG A 394 23.13 26.99 2.13
N MET A 395 21.87 26.60 2.29
CA MET A 395 20.88 26.67 1.21
C MET A 395 20.59 28.10 0.80
N VAL A 396 20.45 29.01 1.76
CA VAL A 396 20.26 30.45 1.50
C VAL A 396 21.46 31.03 0.75
N ALA A 397 22.69 30.64 1.12
CA ALA A 397 23.91 31.05 0.42
C ALA A 397 23.94 30.55 -1.03
N ILE A 398 23.58 29.28 -1.26
CA ILE A 398 23.45 28.71 -2.62
C ILE A 398 22.36 29.43 -3.40
N TYR A 399 21.20 29.69 -2.80
CA TYR A 399 20.11 30.45 -3.42
C TYR A 399 20.55 31.86 -3.82
N ALA A 400 21.29 32.56 -2.97
CA ALA A 400 21.82 33.88 -3.29
C ALA A 400 22.81 33.84 -4.47
N ALA A 401 23.66 32.81 -4.54
CA ALA A 401 24.58 32.62 -5.66
C ALA A 401 23.82 32.30 -6.96
N THR A 402 22.88 31.36 -6.94
CA THR A 402 22.14 30.95 -8.15
C THR A 402 21.15 32.01 -8.62
N ARG A 403 20.53 32.78 -7.72
CA ARG A 403 19.65 33.90 -8.09
C ARG A 403 20.43 34.98 -8.86
N ARG A 404 21.64 35.31 -8.43
CA ARG A 404 22.49 36.28 -9.13
C ARG A 404 22.84 35.81 -10.54
N GLU A 405 23.05 34.52 -10.74
CA GLU A 405 23.46 34.00 -12.04
C GLU A 405 22.29 33.75 -13.00
N TRP A 406 21.14 33.29 -12.49
CA TRP A 406 20.01 32.84 -13.33
C TRP A 406 18.91 33.89 -13.52
N VAL A 407 18.81 34.89 -12.64
CA VAL A 407 17.72 35.89 -12.66
C VAL A 407 18.25 37.30 -12.92
N SER A 408 19.33 37.68 -12.24
CA SER A 408 19.97 38.98 -12.43
C SER A 408 20.95 38.85 -13.58
N GLY A 409 20.52 39.11 -14.82
CA GLY A 409 21.44 39.21 -15.96
C GLY A 409 22.57 40.23 -15.69
N ASP A 410 23.63 40.16 -16.48
CA ASP A 410 24.93 40.89 -16.44
C ASP A 410 24.86 42.44 -16.37
N ASN A 411 23.70 43.02 -16.07
CA ASN A 411 23.51 44.45 -15.83
C ASN A 411 23.97 44.77 -14.40
N GLY A 412 25.27 45.05 -14.27
CA GLY A 412 26.00 45.25 -13.02
C GLY A 412 25.62 46.47 -12.17
N GLU A 413 24.34 46.80 -12.00
CA GLU A 413 23.90 47.94 -11.18
C GLU A 413 23.12 47.59 -9.90
N ASP A 414 22.61 46.36 -9.74
CA ASP A 414 21.95 45.95 -8.49
C ASP A 414 22.82 45.01 -7.66
N GLN A 415 23.87 45.55 -7.00
CA GLN A 415 24.49 44.91 -5.83
C GLN A 415 23.55 45.00 -4.62
N VAL A 416 22.30 44.55 -4.76
CA VAL A 416 21.42 44.38 -3.61
C VAL A 416 21.94 43.15 -2.88
N ASN A 417 22.49 43.36 -1.68
CA ASN A 417 22.75 42.29 -0.73
C ASN A 417 21.52 41.38 -0.72
N VAL A 418 21.66 40.12 -1.15
CA VAL A 418 20.59 39.13 -1.09
C VAL A 418 20.39 38.79 0.39
N THR A 419 19.73 39.69 1.11
CA THR A 419 19.24 39.45 2.45
C THR A 419 18.05 38.51 2.33
N VAL A 420 17.90 37.62 3.31
CA VAL A 420 16.68 36.83 3.47
C VAL A 420 15.55 37.81 3.75
N ASP A 421 14.83 38.18 2.69
CA ASP A 421 13.68 39.06 2.78
C ASP A 421 12.48 38.29 3.34
N GLY A 422 11.43 39.01 3.75
CA GLY A 422 10.18 38.42 4.23
C GLY A 422 9.60 37.41 3.23
N ASP A 423 9.70 37.70 1.93
CA ASP A 423 9.25 36.82 0.85
C ASP A 423 10.03 35.51 0.75
N VAL A 424 11.34 35.54 1.01
CA VAL A 424 12.19 34.34 1.03
C VAL A 424 11.82 33.49 2.24
N GLY A 425 11.60 34.11 3.40
CA GLY A 425 11.11 33.44 4.60
C GLY A 425 9.75 32.77 4.36
N MET A 426 8.79 33.49 3.79
CA MET A 426 7.46 32.96 3.45
C MET A 426 7.53 31.81 2.45
N ALA A 427 8.41 31.90 1.44
CA ALA A 427 8.63 30.82 0.49
C ALA A 427 9.22 29.58 1.16
N ILE A 428 10.19 29.72 2.08
CA ILE A 428 10.74 28.60 2.86
C ILE A 428 9.64 27.95 3.73
N ALA A 429 8.84 28.74 4.43
CA ALA A 429 7.72 28.24 5.24
C ALA A 429 6.68 27.50 4.39
N THR A 430 6.38 28.00 3.18
CA THR A 430 5.47 27.36 2.23
C THR A 430 6.03 26.05 1.68
N LEU A 431 7.32 26.00 1.33
CA LEU A 431 7.97 24.77 0.89
C LEU A 431 8.01 23.72 2.01
N ALA A 432 8.16 24.15 3.26
CA ALA A 432 8.11 23.30 4.43
C ALA A 432 6.69 22.75 4.69
N SER A 433 5.65 23.58 4.60
CA SER A 433 4.26 23.14 4.77
C SER A 433 3.82 22.17 3.68
N LEU A 434 4.28 22.37 2.44
CA LEU A 434 4.08 21.47 1.30
C LEU A 434 4.96 20.20 1.36
N ARG A 435 5.82 20.04 2.39
CA ARG A 435 6.80 18.95 2.54
C ARG A 435 7.78 18.78 1.38
N LEU A 436 7.95 19.83 0.57
CA LEU A 436 8.97 19.90 -0.49
C LEU A 436 10.36 20.16 0.12
N LEU A 437 10.38 20.80 1.29
CA LEU A 437 11.53 20.92 2.16
C LEU A 437 11.18 20.31 3.53
N VAL A 438 12.03 19.43 4.07
CA VAL A 438 11.75 18.70 5.32
C VAL A 438 12.83 19.00 6.34
N ARG A 439 12.45 19.47 7.53
CA ARG A 439 13.39 19.67 8.62
C ARG A 439 13.84 18.31 9.19
N VAL A 440 15.12 18.19 9.50
CA VAL A 440 15.77 16.99 10.04
C VAL A 440 16.18 17.27 11.48
N GLY A 441 15.58 16.57 12.44
CA GLY A 441 15.84 16.72 13.88
C GLY A 441 14.69 17.40 14.62
N GLY A 442 14.31 16.84 15.78
CA GLY A 442 13.16 17.23 16.60
C GLY A 442 11.93 16.32 16.36
N ALA A 443 11.31 15.84 17.44
CA ALA A 443 10.05 15.10 17.35
C ALA A 443 8.99 15.99 16.68
N GLY A 444 8.50 15.58 15.51
CA GLY A 444 7.44 16.31 14.79
C GLY A 444 7.87 17.58 14.05
N GLY A 445 9.17 17.89 13.90
CA GLY A 445 9.60 19.11 13.20
C GLY A 445 9.26 20.42 13.95
N ALA A 446 8.94 20.32 15.24
CA ALA A 446 8.51 21.42 16.11
C ALA A 446 9.70 22.27 16.59
N GLY A 447 10.33 23.00 15.67
CA GLY A 447 11.27 24.07 15.99
C GLY A 447 11.04 25.28 15.08
N ASP A 448 11.64 26.42 15.43
CA ASP A 448 11.54 27.64 14.62
C ASP A 448 12.06 27.42 13.20
N THR A 449 11.19 27.57 12.19
CA THR A 449 11.48 27.35 10.77
C THR A 449 12.57 28.29 10.25
N MET A 450 12.83 29.40 10.95
CA MET A 450 13.86 30.37 10.59
C MET A 450 15.18 30.17 11.35
N ASP A 451 15.31 29.10 12.14
CA ASP A 451 16.57 28.74 12.77
C ASP A 451 17.64 28.46 11.70
N ARG A 452 18.63 29.37 11.62
CA ARG A 452 19.73 29.32 10.65
C ARG A 452 20.59 28.06 10.81
N GLY A 453 20.71 27.55 12.03
CA GLY A 453 21.41 26.30 12.35
C GLY A 453 20.58 25.05 12.09
N GLY A 454 19.30 25.20 11.76
CA GLY A 454 18.37 24.11 11.48
C GLY A 454 18.87 23.24 10.32
N LYS A 455 18.80 21.92 10.52
CA LYS A 455 19.10 20.94 9.46
C LYS A 455 17.86 20.67 8.64
N TRP A 456 18.01 20.65 7.33
CA TRP A 456 16.94 20.45 6.35
C TRP A 456 17.37 19.42 5.32
N ARG A 457 16.40 18.80 4.65
CA ARG A 457 16.60 17.92 3.49
C ARG A 457 15.54 18.24 2.43
N VAL A 458 15.90 18.05 1.17
CA VAL A 458 14.93 18.18 0.08
C VAL A 458 13.96 16.99 0.08
N GLY A 459 12.68 17.25 -0.17
CA GLY A 459 11.60 16.26 -0.24
C GLY A 459 11.21 15.85 -1.67
N VAL A 460 11.93 16.32 -2.69
CA VAL A 460 11.65 16.07 -4.10
C VAL A 460 12.74 15.25 -4.79
N GLY A 461 12.32 14.41 -5.75
CA GLY A 461 13.22 13.60 -6.58
C GLY A 461 13.75 14.35 -7.81
N TRP A 462 14.68 13.70 -8.51
CA TRP A 462 15.37 14.25 -9.68
C TRP A 462 14.43 14.66 -10.82
N GLU A 463 13.42 13.86 -11.15
CA GLU A 463 12.53 14.18 -12.29
C GLU A 463 11.72 15.47 -12.04
N VAL A 464 11.29 15.69 -10.79
CA VAL A 464 10.58 16.92 -10.41
C VAL A 464 11.52 18.11 -10.50
N ILE A 465 12.73 18.03 -9.93
CA ILE A 465 13.66 19.16 -9.94
C ILE A 465 14.16 19.50 -11.35
N ARG A 466 14.29 18.49 -12.21
CA ARG A 466 14.63 18.67 -13.62
C ARG A 466 13.52 19.42 -14.37
N GLY A 467 12.25 19.09 -14.11
CA GLY A 467 11.11 19.83 -14.64
C GLY A 467 11.10 21.29 -14.19
N VAL A 468 11.27 21.52 -12.88
CA VAL A 468 11.35 22.86 -12.29
C VAL A 468 12.51 23.66 -12.88
N GLY A 469 13.70 23.08 -12.99
CA GLY A 469 14.87 23.72 -13.61
C GLY A 469 14.62 24.13 -15.06
N ARG A 470 14.09 23.23 -15.88
CA ARG A 470 13.73 23.51 -17.29
C ARG A 470 12.72 24.65 -17.43
N SER A 471 11.75 24.75 -16.52
CA SER A 471 10.79 25.86 -16.52
C SER A 471 11.40 27.22 -16.22
N MET A 472 12.62 27.23 -15.68
CA MET A 472 13.43 28.42 -15.42
C MET A 472 14.56 28.58 -16.45
N GLY A 473 14.65 27.71 -17.45
CA GLY A 473 15.75 27.72 -18.43
C GLY A 473 17.09 27.22 -17.87
N VAL A 474 17.10 26.49 -16.75
CA VAL A 474 18.31 26.05 -16.06
C VAL A 474 18.51 24.54 -16.18
N GLU A 475 19.68 24.13 -16.65
CA GLU A 475 20.10 22.73 -16.65
C GLU A 475 20.74 22.34 -15.31
N VAL A 476 19.91 21.94 -14.33
CA VAL A 476 20.34 21.58 -12.96
C VAL A 476 21.39 20.46 -12.93
N GLU A 477 21.52 19.67 -14.01
CA GLU A 477 22.49 18.59 -14.13
C GLU A 477 23.93 19.10 -14.13
N GLU A 478 24.20 20.24 -14.75
CA GLU A 478 25.54 20.84 -14.83
C GLU A 478 26.06 21.30 -13.46
N TRP A 479 25.15 21.51 -12.52
CA TRP A 479 25.41 21.98 -11.16
C TRP A 479 25.66 20.85 -10.15
N LEU A 480 25.55 19.59 -10.57
CA LEU A 480 25.77 18.41 -9.72
C LEU A 480 27.17 17.83 -9.91
N VAL A 481 27.88 17.60 -8.81
CA VAL A 481 29.25 17.03 -8.84
C VAL A 481 29.22 15.51 -8.80
N GLU A 482 29.81 14.82 -9.76
CA GLU A 482 29.91 13.34 -9.81
C GLU A 482 30.79 12.67 -8.74
#